data_AF-A0A398A3X2-F1
#
_entry.id   AF-A0A398A3X2-F1
#
_cell.length_a   1.000
_cell.length_b   1.000
_cell.length_c   1.000
_cell.angle_alpha   90.00
_cell.angle_beta   90.00
_cell.angle_gamma   90.00
#
_symmetry.space_group_name_H-M   'P 1'
#
loop_
_entity.id
_entity.type
_entity.pdbx_description
1 polymer ?
#
loop_
_entity_poly.entity_id
_entity_poly.type
_entity_poly.pdbx_seq_one_letter_code
_entity_poly.pdbx_strand_id
1 'polypeptide(L)'
;MALTASDLPAMYSLLANSMSGDESVRRPAEAALSQSESRPGFCSCLMEVIASKDLVSHVDVRLMASVYFKNSINRHWKSRRNASSGISNEEKIHLRQKLLSHLREENYKIAEMLAVLISKIARFDYPREWPDLFSVLAQQLHSADVLASHRIFMILFRTLKELSTKRLTADQRTFAEISSQLFDFSWHLWQTDVQTILRGFSTMAQSYSSNSAEQHHDELFLTCQRWFLCLKIVRQLTISGFQSDAKSIQEIKPVKEVSPLLLNAVQSFLPYYSSFQNRDTKFWEFVKKACVKLMKVLAAIQSRHPYSFGDKCVLPVVLDQILSTCTSVILGGDRDLTEDESSGDMSSSRSQGEGTPPSKELRKSQIKVSDPIYQMSLEKSVRENLQTCSTLHGDAFNSAISRIHPSELAQVKQALKLP
;
A
#
# COMPACT_ATOMS: atom_id res chain seq x y z
N MET A 1 -13.39 39.99 -12.01
CA MET A 1 -12.22 39.81 -12.90
C MET A 1 -11.60 38.44 -12.62
N ALA A 2 -11.32 37.65 -13.66
CA ALA A 2 -10.67 36.34 -13.51
C ALA A 2 -9.25 36.50 -12.97
N LEU A 3 -8.77 35.50 -12.22
CA LEU A 3 -7.37 35.41 -11.84
C LEU A 3 -6.54 34.94 -13.03
N THR A 4 -5.39 35.56 -13.23
CA THR A 4 -4.50 35.32 -14.37
C THR A 4 -3.07 35.03 -13.90
N ALA A 5 -2.15 34.76 -14.83
CA ALA A 5 -0.75 34.49 -14.51
C ALA A 5 -0.06 35.65 -13.77
N SER A 6 -0.49 36.91 -13.98
CA SER A 6 0.08 38.06 -13.25
C SER A 6 -0.28 38.07 -11.76
N ASP A 7 -1.33 37.34 -11.37
CA ASP A 7 -1.76 37.24 -9.97
C ASP A 7 -0.98 36.18 -9.19
N LEU A 8 -0.16 35.35 -9.87
CA LEU A 8 0.55 34.23 -9.25
C LEU A 8 1.48 34.64 -8.09
N PRO A 9 2.29 35.73 -8.19
CA PRO A 9 3.11 36.18 -7.06
C PRO A 9 2.27 36.61 -5.86
N ALA A 10 1.14 37.29 -6.10
CA ALA A 10 0.24 37.72 -5.03
C ALA A 10 -0.43 36.52 -4.34
N MET A 11 -0.93 35.55 -5.12
CA MET A 11 -1.50 34.31 -4.59
C MET A 11 -0.50 33.55 -3.71
N TYR A 12 0.74 33.49 -4.16
CA TYR A 12 1.82 32.87 -3.41
C TYR A 12 2.07 33.57 -2.08
N SER A 13 2.19 34.90 -2.07
CA SER A 13 2.35 35.67 -0.82
C SER A 13 1.17 35.48 0.13
N LEU A 14 -0.07 35.43 -0.38
CA LEU A 14 -1.25 35.14 0.43
C LEU A 14 -1.18 33.76 1.08
N LEU A 15 -0.81 32.73 0.32
CA LEU A 15 -0.67 31.37 0.85
C LEU A 15 0.43 31.30 1.91
N ALA A 16 1.59 31.91 1.68
CA ALA A 16 2.67 31.97 2.65
C ALA A 16 2.24 32.69 3.94
N ASN A 17 1.61 33.86 3.82
CA ASN A 17 1.13 34.66 4.94
C ASN A 17 0.02 33.96 5.73
N SER A 18 -0.82 33.15 5.08
CA SER A 18 -1.87 32.36 5.75
C SER A 18 -1.31 31.28 6.70
N MET A 19 -0.01 30.98 6.61
CA MET A 19 0.67 30.04 7.50
C MET A 19 1.48 30.75 8.59
N SER A 20 1.44 32.08 8.66
CA SER A 20 2.19 32.85 9.66
C SER A 20 1.71 32.54 11.09
N GLY A 21 2.66 32.53 12.03
CA GLY A 21 2.37 32.50 13.46
C GLY A 21 1.76 33.81 13.97
N ASP A 22 2.03 34.93 13.28
CA ASP A 22 1.48 36.24 13.60
C ASP A 22 0.06 36.37 13.04
N GLU A 23 -0.90 36.54 13.94
CA GLU A 23 -2.31 36.65 13.63
C GLU A 23 -2.64 37.91 12.80
N SER A 24 -1.89 38.99 12.97
CA SER A 24 -2.07 40.24 12.22
C SER A 24 -1.75 40.08 10.74
N VAL A 25 -0.88 39.12 10.39
CA VAL A 25 -0.53 38.76 9.01
C VAL A 25 -1.43 37.63 8.49
N ARG A 26 -1.70 36.63 9.33
CA ARG A 26 -2.46 35.44 8.95
C ARG A 26 -3.93 35.75 8.61
N ARG A 27 -4.65 36.47 9.48
CA ARG A 27 -6.09 36.71 9.30
C ARG A 27 -6.41 37.47 7.99
N PRO A 28 -5.72 38.57 7.64
CA PRO A 28 -5.98 39.24 6.36
C PRO A 28 -5.71 38.35 5.16
N ALA A 29 -4.66 37.53 5.21
CA ALA A 29 -4.32 36.60 4.13
C ALA A 29 -5.40 35.52 3.93
N GLU A 30 -5.86 34.90 5.01
CA GLU A 30 -6.96 33.93 4.97
C GLU A 30 -8.26 34.55 4.45
N ALA A 31 -8.59 35.77 4.88
CA ALA A 31 -9.76 36.50 4.39
C ALA A 31 -9.67 36.79 2.89
N ALA A 32 -8.51 37.22 2.40
CA ALA A 32 -8.27 37.46 0.98
C ALA A 32 -8.34 36.17 0.14
N LEU A 33 -7.82 35.06 0.65
CA LEU A 33 -7.95 33.74 0.01
C LEU A 33 -9.42 33.30 -0.07
N SER A 34 -10.18 33.48 1.02
CA SER A 34 -11.60 33.14 1.03
C SER A 34 -12.41 34.00 0.05
N GLN A 35 -12.10 35.28 -0.10
CA GLN A 35 -12.74 36.15 -1.09
C GLN A 35 -12.37 35.75 -2.52
N SER A 36 -11.12 35.31 -2.72
CA SER A 36 -10.61 34.90 -4.03
C SER A 36 -11.21 33.58 -4.53
N GLU A 37 -11.71 32.72 -3.64
CA GLU A 37 -12.23 31.40 -4.00
C GLU A 37 -13.39 31.44 -5.02
N SER A 38 -14.20 32.50 -4.98
CA SER A 38 -15.33 32.69 -5.90
C SER A 38 -14.92 33.19 -7.29
N ARG A 39 -13.66 33.62 -7.47
CA ARG A 39 -13.18 34.21 -8.72
C ARG A 39 -12.85 33.13 -9.74
N PRO A 40 -13.25 33.28 -11.02
CA PRO A 40 -12.79 32.40 -12.09
C PRO A 40 -11.27 32.34 -12.17
N GLY A 41 -10.70 31.16 -12.43
CA GLY A 41 -9.25 30.98 -12.49
C GLY A 41 -8.56 30.79 -11.13
N PHE A 42 -9.30 30.83 -10.01
CA PHE A 42 -8.70 30.57 -8.68
C PHE A 42 -8.06 29.19 -8.60
N CYS A 43 -8.77 28.14 -9.06
CA CYS A 43 -8.24 26.79 -9.04
C CYS A 43 -7.07 26.63 -10.01
N SER A 44 -7.13 27.25 -11.19
CA SER A 44 -5.99 27.28 -12.13
C SER A 44 -4.77 27.95 -11.51
N CYS A 45 -4.94 29.10 -10.83
CA CYS A 45 -3.85 29.79 -10.15
C CYS A 45 -3.22 28.91 -9.05
N LEU A 46 -4.04 28.23 -8.24
CA LEU A 46 -3.54 27.27 -7.24
C LEU A 46 -2.79 26.10 -7.91
N MET A 47 -3.27 25.61 -9.05
CA MET A 47 -2.59 24.54 -9.79
C MET A 47 -1.21 24.98 -10.30
N GLU A 48 -1.06 26.22 -10.76
CA GLU A 48 0.26 26.77 -11.13
C GLU A 48 1.20 26.89 -9.91
N VAL A 49 0.70 27.32 -8.75
CA VAL A 49 1.49 27.30 -7.50
C VAL A 49 1.94 25.89 -7.16
N ILE A 50 1.05 24.90 -7.27
CA ILE A 50 1.38 23.49 -7.00
C ILE A 50 2.42 22.97 -8.00
N ALA A 51 2.32 23.34 -9.28
CA ALA A 51 3.22 22.88 -10.34
C ALA A 51 4.61 23.56 -10.31
N SER A 52 4.74 24.70 -9.62
CA SER A 52 5.98 25.47 -9.55
C SER A 52 7.07 24.69 -8.81
N LYS A 53 8.05 24.15 -9.57
CA LYS A 53 9.17 23.35 -9.05
C LYS A 53 10.38 24.18 -8.63
N ASP A 54 10.51 25.40 -9.13
CA ASP A 54 11.70 26.26 -9.00
C ASP A 54 11.95 26.80 -7.58
N LEU A 55 11.19 26.30 -6.60
CA LEU A 55 11.08 26.83 -5.25
C LEU A 55 11.11 25.68 -4.24
N VAL A 56 12.23 24.96 -4.18
CA VAL A 56 12.48 23.84 -3.24
C VAL A 56 12.19 24.23 -1.78
N SER A 57 12.36 25.52 -1.43
CA SER A 57 12.06 26.10 -0.11
C SER A 57 10.56 26.30 0.20
N HIS A 58 9.64 25.85 -0.66
CA HIS A 58 8.21 26.24 -0.59
C HIS A 58 7.22 25.08 -0.68
N VAL A 59 7.64 23.89 -0.26
CA VAL A 59 6.76 22.71 -0.17
C VAL A 59 5.50 23.03 0.64
N ASP A 60 5.60 23.78 1.74
CA ASP A 60 4.46 24.12 2.59
C ASP A 60 3.44 25.01 1.86
N VAL A 61 3.91 25.95 1.04
CA VAL A 61 3.04 26.81 0.21
C VAL A 61 2.32 25.98 -0.84
N ARG A 62 3.03 25.05 -1.51
CA ARG A 62 2.44 24.12 -2.48
C ARG A 62 1.43 23.17 -1.83
N LEU A 63 1.71 22.71 -0.61
CA LEU A 63 0.78 21.90 0.19
C LEU A 63 -0.47 22.71 0.56
N MET A 64 -0.30 23.96 1.00
CA MET A 64 -1.42 24.84 1.34
C MET A 64 -2.29 25.11 0.10
N ALA A 65 -1.67 25.41 -1.06
CA ALA A 65 -2.38 25.55 -2.33
C ALA A 65 -3.20 24.29 -2.66
N SER A 66 -2.60 23.11 -2.46
CA SER A 66 -3.29 21.83 -2.66
C SER A 66 -4.49 21.64 -1.72
N VAL A 67 -4.41 22.13 -0.48
CA VAL A 67 -5.51 22.10 0.49
C VAL A 67 -6.66 23.01 0.04
N TYR A 68 -6.36 24.25 -0.35
CA TYR A 68 -7.38 25.17 -0.88
C TYR A 68 -8.02 24.63 -2.16
N PHE A 69 -7.24 24.03 -3.06
CA PHE A 69 -7.77 23.47 -4.30
C PHE A 69 -8.69 22.27 -4.00
N LYS A 70 -8.27 21.36 -3.11
CA LYS A 70 -9.10 20.24 -2.64
C LYS A 70 -10.43 20.72 -2.06
N ASN A 71 -10.41 21.81 -1.29
CA ASN A 71 -11.62 22.36 -0.68
C ASN A 71 -12.53 23.00 -1.74
N SER A 72 -11.95 23.71 -2.71
CA SER A 72 -12.65 24.31 -3.85
C SER A 72 -13.35 23.24 -4.70
N ILE A 73 -12.70 22.09 -4.95
CA ILE A 73 -13.33 20.96 -5.65
C ILE A 73 -14.59 20.48 -4.90
N ASN A 74 -14.54 20.37 -3.57
CA ASN A 74 -15.70 19.88 -2.81
C ASN A 74 -16.88 20.85 -2.82
N ARG A 75 -16.61 22.15 -2.84
CA ARG A 75 -17.63 23.20 -2.77
C ARG A 75 -18.18 23.62 -4.13
N HIS A 76 -17.31 23.70 -5.13
CA HIS A 76 -17.57 24.45 -6.37
C HIS A 76 -17.47 23.62 -7.66
N TRP A 77 -17.07 22.33 -7.58
CA TRP A 77 -16.94 21.51 -8.79
C TRP A 77 -18.30 21.13 -9.41
N LYS A 78 -19.30 20.80 -8.57
CA LYS A 78 -20.67 20.58 -9.03
C LYS A 78 -21.45 21.88 -8.91
N SER A 79 -21.54 22.66 -10.00
CA SER A 79 -22.49 23.78 -10.05
C SER A 79 -23.90 23.24 -9.80
N ARG A 80 -24.56 23.72 -8.74
CA ARG A 80 -26.00 23.51 -8.60
C ARG A 80 -26.70 24.27 -9.73
N ARG A 81 -27.82 23.75 -10.23
CA ARG A 81 -28.55 24.29 -11.39
C ARG A 81 -28.95 25.78 -11.30
N ASN A 82 -28.79 26.44 -10.15
CA ASN A 82 -29.10 27.86 -9.93
C ASN A 82 -27.95 28.66 -9.29
N ALA A 83 -26.72 28.14 -9.26
CA ALA A 83 -25.57 28.86 -8.72
C ALA A 83 -24.85 29.61 -9.85
N SER A 84 -24.85 30.94 -9.80
CA SER A 84 -24.01 31.82 -10.64
C SER A 84 -22.51 31.70 -10.31
N SER A 85 -22.16 30.91 -9.29
CA SER A 85 -20.81 30.67 -8.79
C SER A 85 -20.42 29.21 -8.97
N GLY A 86 -19.34 28.96 -9.71
CA GLY A 86 -18.78 27.63 -9.89
C GLY A 86 -17.61 27.64 -10.88
N ILE A 87 -16.84 26.57 -10.89
CA ILE A 87 -15.71 26.43 -11.83
C ILE A 87 -16.28 26.17 -13.22
N SER A 88 -15.88 26.96 -14.22
CA SER A 88 -16.39 26.83 -15.59
C SER A 88 -15.97 25.50 -16.22
N ASN A 89 -16.67 25.07 -17.27
CA ASN A 89 -16.33 23.81 -17.94
C ASN A 89 -14.95 23.89 -18.63
N GLU A 90 -14.60 25.06 -19.17
CA GLU A 90 -13.30 25.33 -19.77
C GLU A 90 -12.18 25.22 -18.72
N GLU A 91 -12.38 25.82 -17.54
CA GLU A 91 -11.44 25.71 -16.43
C GLU A 91 -11.30 24.26 -15.95
N LYS A 92 -12.40 23.50 -15.85
CA LYS A 92 -12.36 22.07 -15.49
C LYS A 92 -11.57 21.23 -16.50
N ILE A 93 -11.75 21.45 -17.80
CA ILE A 93 -10.99 20.75 -18.84
C ILE A 93 -9.50 21.06 -18.68
N HIS A 94 -9.16 22.35 -18.56
CA HIS A 94 -7.78 22.79 -18.35
C HIS A 94 -7.15 22.15 -17.10
N LEU A 95 -7.84 22.17 -15.96
CA LEU A 95 -7.35 21.59 -14.71
C LEU A 95 -7.11 20.08 -14.81
N ARG A 96 -8.01 19.34 -15.47
CA ARG A 96 -7.85 17.90 -15.70
C ARG A 96 -6.61 17.60 -16.54
N GLN A 97 -6.39 18.35 -17.62
CA GLN A 97 -5.21 18.23 -18.46
C GLN A 97 -3.93 18.59 -17.69
N LYS A 98 -3.94 19.71 -16.96
CA LYS A 98 -2.78 20.17 -16.19
C LYS A 98 -2.38 19.17 -15.09
N LEU A 99 -3.36 18.62 -14.35
CA LEU A 99 -3.12 17.58 -13.36
C LEU A 99 -2.47 16.32 -13.98
N LEU A 100 -2.94 15.88 -15.15
CA LEU A 100 -2.37 14.73 -15.86
C LEU A 100 -1.02 15.03 -16.53
N SER A 101 -0.65 16.29 -16.71
CA SER A 101 0.69 16.68 -17.18
C SER A 101 1.73 16.69 -16.05
N HIS A 102 1.30 16.67 -14.78
CA HIS A 102 2.16 16.79 -13.60
C HIS A 102 2.21 15.51 -12.76
N LEU A 103 2.32 14.35 -13.43
CA LEU A 103 2.29 13.04 -12.76
C LEU A 103 3.64 12.69 -12.08
N ARG A 104 4.76 13.16 -12.64
CA ARG A 104 6.12 12.91 -12.11
C ARG A 104 6.52 13.97 -11.08
N GLU A 105 5.80 14.01 -9.96
CA GLU A 105 6.12 14.85 -8.80
C GLU A 105 7.13 14.17 -7.86
N GLU A 106 8.22 14.88 -7.57
CA GLU A 106 9.31 14.39 -6.73
C GLU A 106 8.93 14.39 -5.26
N ASN A 107 8.33 15.50 -4.78
CA ASN A 107 7.89 15.58 -3.40
C ASN A 107 6.72 14.64 -3.13
N TYR A 108 6.94 13.62 -2.29
CA TYR A 108 5.95 12.59 -1.99
C TYR A 108 4.63 13.17 -1.45
N LYS A 109 4.68 14.19 -0.58
CA LYS A 109 3.46 14.80 0.01
C LYS A 109 2.64 15.56 -1.03
N ILE A 110 3.31 16.26 -1.95
CA ILE A 110 2.62 16.92 -3.07
C ILE A 110 2.02 15.88 -4.02
N ALA A 111 2.75 14.81 -4.34
CA ALA A 111 2.23 13.72 -5.16
C ALA A 111 0.97 13.08 -4.54
N GLU A 112 0.95 12.88 -3.21
CA GLU A 112 -0.24 12.40 -2.48
C GLU A 112 -1.41 13.37 -2.61
N MET A 113 -1.15 14.68 -2.51
CA MET A 113 -2.19 15.69 -2.70
C MET A 113 -2.72 15.73 -4.13
N LEU A 114 -1.86 15.62 -5.15
CA LEU A 114 -2.28 15.51 -6.55
C LEU A 114 -3.17 14.28 -6.78
N ALA A 115 -2.81 13.12 -6.22
CA ALA A 115 -3.65 11.93 -6.25
C ALA A 115 -5.02 12.15 -5.57
N VAL A 116 -5.06 12.92 -4.47
CA VAL A 116 -6.33 13.31 -3.83
C VAL A 116 -7.17 14.19 -4.76
N LEU A 117 -6.58 15.21 -5.37
CA LEU A 117 -7.27 16.13 -6.27
C LEU A 117 -7.88 15.37 -7.46
N ILE A 118 -7.07 14.56 -8.15
CA ILE A 118 -7.50 13.73 -9.29
C ILE A 118 -8.64 12.80 -8.88
N SER A 119 -8.51 12.09 -7.74
CA SER A 119 -9.57 11.18 -7.29
C SER A 119 -10.90 11.87 -7.00
N LYS A 120 -10.86 13.06 -6.39
CA LYS A 120 -12.06 13.84 -6.08
C LYS A 120 -12.76 14.33 -7.33
N ILE A 121 -11.99 14.81 -8.31
CA ILE A 121 -12.53 15.21 -9.62
C ILE A 121 -13.13 13.99 -10.32
N ALA A 122 -12.40 12.86 -10.36
CA ALA A 122 -12.87 11.62 -10.95
C ALA A 122 -14.19 11.13 -10.32
N ARG A 123 -14.39 11.30 -9.01
CA ARG A 123 -15.67 10.98 -8.35
C ARG A 123 -16.87 11.67 -8.99
N PHE A 124 -16.68 12.92 -9.43
CA PHE A 124 -17.72 13.74 -10.02
C PHE A 124 -17.86 13.53 -11.53
N ASP A 125 -16.72 13.40 -12.22
CA ASP A 125 -16.64 13.53 -13.67
C ASP A 125 -16.51 12.17 -14.39
N TYR A 126 -15.98 11.14 -13.73
CA TYR A 126 -15.87 9.80 -14.32
C TYR A 126 -17.20 9.02 -14.22
N PRO A 127 -17.67 8.35 -15.28
CA PRO A 127 -17.01 8.16 -16.59
C PRO A 127 -17.38 9.20 -17.66
N ARG A 128 -18.37 10.07 -17.43
CA ARG A 128 -19.02 10.84 -18.51
C ARG A 128 -18.21 12.04 -18.99
N GLU A 129 -17.76 12.87 -18.07
CA GLU A 129 -17.05 14.12 -18.37
C GLU A 129 -15.55 13.88 -18.52
N TRP A 130 -15.02 12.80 -17.94
CA TRP A 130 -13.59 12.43 -17.98
C TRP A 130 -13.35 10.95 -18.38
N PRO A 131 -13.84 10.51 -19.56
CA PRO A 131 -13.81 9.10 -19.96
C PRO A 131 -12.40 8.52 -20.16
N ASP A 132 -11.45 9.36 -20.56
CA ASP A 132 -10.08 9.00 -20.94
C ASP A 132 -9.09 8.92 -19.76
N LEU A 133 -9.55 9.16 -18.52
CA LEU A 133 -8.69 9.19 -17.33
C LEU A 133 -7.78 7.95 -17.21
N PHE A 134 -8.35 6.75 -17.26
CA PHE A 134 -7.58 5.52 -17.10
C PHE A 134 -6.70 5.21 -18.33
N SER A 135 -7.17 5.51 -19.54
CA SER A 135 -6.37 5.32 -20.76
C SER A 135 -5.15 6.24 -20.80
N VAL A 136 -5.29 7.50 -20.38
CA VAL A 136 -4.15 8.43 -20.29
C VAL A 136 -3.15 7.96 -19.23
N LEU A 137 -3.61 7.54 -18.05
CA LEU A 137 -2.71 7.00 -17.01
C LEU A 137 -1.98 5.73 -17.49
N ALA A 138 -2.68 4.84 -18.21
CA ALA A 138 -2.07 3.64 -18.79
C ALA A 138 -1.03 4.00 -19.88
N GLN A 139 -1.33 4.96 -20.75
CA GLN A 139 -0.40 5.42 -21.77
C GLN A 139 0.88 5.99 -21.16
N GLN A 140 0.75 6.81 -20.11
CA GLN A 140 1.89 7.41 -19.40
C GLN A 140 2.78 6.37 -18.70
N LEU A 141 2.23 5.20 -18.34
CA LEU A 141 3.02 4.12 -17.74
C LEU A 141 4.01 3.48 -18.72
N HIS A 142 3.74 3.48 -20.03
CA HIS A 142 4.63 2.85 -21.01
C HIS A 142 6.01 3.52 -21.10
N SER A 143 6.09 4.82 -20.84
CA SER A 143 7.34 5.60 -20.86
C SER A 143 7.76 6.10 -19.47
N ALA A 144 7.15 5.57 -18.40
CA ALA A 144 7.41 6.03 -17.04
C ALA A 144 8.70 5.43 -16.47
N ASP A 145 9.52 6.27 -15.85
CA ASP A 145 10.56 5.80 -14.94
C ASP A 145 9.96 5.26 -13.62
N VAL A 146 10.81 4.70 -12.74
CA VAL A 146 10.36 4.07 -11.48
C VAL A 146 9.56 5.06 -10.62
N LEU A 147 9.98 6.32 -10.57
CA LEU A 147 9.32 7.37 -9.81
C LEU A 147 7.94 7.72 -10.38
N ALA A 148 7.87 8.03 -11.68
CA ALA A 148 6.62 8.36 -12.37
C ALA A 148 5.64 7.18 -12.30
N SER A 149 6.12 5.95 -12.49
CA SER A 149 5.31 4.74 -12.37
C SER A 149 4.72 4.62 -10.97
N HIS A 150 5.53 4.80 -9.92
CA HIS A 150 5.03 4.85 -8.56
C HIS A 150 3.94 5.92 -8.37
N ARG A 151 4.15 7.15 -8.88
CA ARG A 151 3.16 8.24 -8.72
C ARG A 151 1.85 7.92 -9.45
N ILE A 152 1.91 7.34 -10.64
CA ILE A 152 0.73 6.91 -11.38
C ILE A 152 -0.03 5.83 -10.59
N PHE A 153 0.65 4.84 -10.01
CA PHE A 153 0.01 3.83 -9.17
C PHE A 153 -0.63 4.41 -7.89
N MET A 154 -0.06 5.48 -7.34
CA MET A 154 -0.65 6.22 -6.23
C MET A 154 -1.98 6.87 -6.64
N ILE A 155 -2.00 7.50 -7.82
CA ILE A 155 -3.19 8.12 -8.41
C ILE A 155 -4.25 7.08 -8.74
N LEU A 156 -3.87 5.97 -9.38
CA LEU A 156 -4.76 4.85 -9.69
C LEU A 156 -5.40 4.30 -8.42
N PHE A 157 -4.59 3.95 -7.41
CA PHE A 157 -5.11 3.45 -6.14
C PHE A 157 -6.11 4.43 -5.50
N ARG A 158 -5.74 5.71 -5.42
CA ARG A 158 -6.58 6.72 -4.78
C ARG A 158 -7.90 6.94 -5.54
N THR A 159 -7.85 6.94 -6.86
CA THR A 159 -9.02 7.07 -7.75
C THR A 159 -9.94 5.85 -7.65
N LEU A 160 -9.40 4.65 -7.76
CA LEU A 160 -10.18 3.41 -7.63
C LEU A 160 -10.83 3.28 -6.26
N LYS A 161 -10.11 3.64 -5.20
CA LYS A 161 -10.69 3.70 -3.86
C LYS A 161 -11.87 4.67 -3.80
N GLU A 162 -11.72 5.87 -4.33
CA GLU A 162 -12.79 6.88 -4.33
C GLU A 162 -14.03 6.38 -5.10
N LEU A 163 -13.85 5.84 -6.32
CA LEU A 163 -14.94 5.35 -7.17
C LEU A 163 -15.64 4.12 -6.57
N SER A 164 -14.90 3.20 -5.94
CA SER A 164 -15.47 1.99 -5.31
C SER A 164 -16.47 2.27 -4.19
N THR A 165 -16.46 3.49 -3.63
CA THR A 165 -17.39 3.88 -2.56
C THR A 165 -18.75 4.33 -3.08
N LYS A 166 -18.92 4.55 -4.39
CA LYS A 166 -20.20 4.92 -4.98
C LYS A 166 -21.12 3.70 -4.96
N ARG A 167 -22.32 3.86 -4.40
CA ARG A 167 -23.25 2.75 -4.09
C ARG A 167 -24.42 2.61 -5.06
N LEU A 168 -24.61 3.56 -5.98
CA LEU A 168 -25.67 3.46 -6.99
C LEU A 168 -25.33 2.33 -7.97
N THR A 169 -26.34 1.61 -8.45
CA THR A 169 -26.16 0.46 -9.34
C THR A 169 -25.39 0.82 -10.62
N ALA A 170 -25.68 1.99 -11.20
CA ALA A 170 -24.96 2.48 -12.38
C ALA A 170 -23.45 2.66 -12.09
N ASP A 171 -23.11 3.24 -10.94
CA ASP A 171 -21.72 3.43 -10.53
C ASP A 171 -21.00 2.10 -10.23
N GLN A 172 -21.70 1.15 -9.62
CA GLN A 172 -21.17 -0.19 -9.36
C GLN A 172 -20.88 -0.94 -10.66
N ARG A 173 -21.75 -0.81 -11.67
CA ARG A 173 -21.53 -1.39 -13.00
C ARG A 173 -20.30 -0.75 -13.66
N THR A 174 -20.20 0.58 -13.64
CA THR A 174 -18.99 1.27 -14.12
C THR A 174 -17.74 0.78 -13.37
N PHE A 175 -17.78 0.60 -12.06
CA PHE A 175 -16.63 0.10 -11.31
C PHE A 175 -16.27 -1.36 -11.68
N ALA A 176 -17.26 -2.20 -11.96
CA ALA A 176 -17.03 -3.56 -12.48
C ALA A 176 -16.34 -3.53 -13.85
N GLU A 177 -16.76 -2.65 -14.76
CA GLU A 177 -16.13 -2.45 -16.08
C GLU A 177 -14.67 -1.99 -15.95
N ILE A 178 -14.39 -1.01 -15.08
CA ILE A 178 -13.01 -0.58 -14.76
C ILE A 178 -12.20 -1.78 -14.25
N SER A 179 -12.80 -2.59 -13.36
CA SER A 179 -12.12 -3.73 -12.76
C SER A 179 -11.76 -4.78 -13.81
N SER A 180 -12.67 -5.11 -14.73
CA SER A 180 -12.38 -6.01 -15.84
C SER A 180 -11.26 -5.51 -16.75
N GLN A 181 -11.16 -4.21 -16.99
CA GLN A 181 -10.13 -3.63 -17.86
C GLN A 181 -8.76 -3.55 -17.20
N LEU A 182 -8.69 -3.26 -15.89
CA LEU A 182 -7.44 -2.99 -15.19
C LEU A 182 -6.87 -4.18 -14.42
N PHE A 183 -7.66 -5.23 -14.19
CA PHE A 183 -7.25 -6.35 -13.34
C PHE A 183 -6.01 -7.05 -13.86
N ASP A 184 -6.03 -7.55 -15.10
CA ASP A 184 -4.93 -8.35 -15.67
C ASP A 184 -3.62 -7.55 -15.71
N PHE A 185 -3.68 -6.28 -16.12
CA PHE A 185 -2.51 -5.39 -16.12
C PHE A 185 -1.94 -5.17 -14.71
N SER A 186 -2.81 -4.83 -13.76
CA SER A 186 -2.38 -4.59 -12.37
C SER A 186 -1.81 -5.87 -11.76
N TRP A 187 -2.43 -7.02 -12.04
CA TRP A 187 -2.00 -8.31 -11.52
C TRP A 187 -0.65 -8.73 -12.09
N HIS A 188 -0.46 -8.62 -13.41
CA HIS A 188 0.80 -8.93 -14.07
C HIS A 188 1.94 -8.04 -13.55
N LEU A 189 1.68 -6.74 -13.36
CA LEU A 189 2.69 -5.86 -12.79
C LEU A 189 3.03 -6.24 -11.35
N TRP A 190 2.02 -6.58 -10.52
CA TRP A 190 2.27 -7.03 -9.16
C TRP A 190 3.18 -8.27 -9.14
N GLN A 191 2.94 -9.24 -10.01
CA GLN A 191 3.78 -10.45 -10.14
C GLN A 191 5.22 -10.10 -10.55
N THR A 192 5.37 -9.24 -11.56
CA THR A 192 6.69 -8.77 -12.04
C THR A 192 7.46 -8.02 -10.94
N ASP A 193 6.77 -7.19 -10.17
CA ASP A 193 7.35 -6.47 -9.04
C ASP A 193 7.81 -7.43 -7.94
N VAL A 194 7.05 -8.49 -7.61
CA VAL A 194 7.51 -9.51 -6.64
C VAL A 194 8.85 -10.09 -7.08
N GLN A 195 8.97 -10.51 -8.34
CA GLN A 195 10.21 -11.10 -8.86
C GLN A 195 11.37 -10.12 -8.84
N THR A 196 11.10 -8.86 -9.20
CA THR A 196 12.12 -7.79 -9.18
C THR A 196 12.62 -7.52 -7.76
N ILE A 197 11.71 -7.47 -6.78
CA ILE A 197 12.05 -7.25 -5.37
C ILE A 197 12.86 -8.41 -4.82
N LEU A 198 12.43 -9.65 -5.05
CA LEU A 198 13.15 -10.85 -4.57
C LEU A 198 14.55 -10.92 -5.16
N ARG A 199 14.72 -10.63 -6.46
CA ARG A 199 16.04 -10.55 -7.09
C ARG A 199 16.91 -9.47 -6.44
N GLY A 200 16.35 -8.27 -6.23
CA GLY A 200 17.05 -7.18 -5.54
C GLY A 200 17.49 -7.58 -4.13
N PHE A 201 16.62 -8.25 -3.37
CA PHE A 201 16.94 -8.73 -2.03
C PHE A 201 18.02 -9.81 -2.04
N SER A 202 17.99 -10.73 -3.00
CA SER A 202 19.05 -11.72 -3.16
C SER A 202 20.41 -11.07 -3.42
N THR A 203 20.46 -10.07 -4.31
CA THR A 203 21.70 -9.34 -4.60
C THR A 203 22.21 -8.60 -3.37
N MET A 204 21.31 -7.91 -2.64
CA MET A 204 21.67 -7.19 -1.41
C MET A 204 22.12 -8.10 -0.27
N ALA A 205 21.53 -9.29 -0.15
CA ALA A 205 21.94 -10.25 0.86
C ALA A 205 23.37 -10.80 0.59
N GLN A 206 23.78 -10.83 -0.68
CA GLN A 206 25.07 -11.33 -1.13
C GLN A 206 26.17 -10.26 -1.15
N SER A 207 25.83 -8.98 -1.36
CA SER A 207 26.81 -7.90 -1.45
C SER A 207 27.16 -7.31 -0.07
N TYR A 208 28.47 -7.28 0.23
CA TYR A 208 29.02 -6.53 1.36
C TYR A 208 29.56 -5.19 0.83
N SER A 209 28.81 -4.10 1.07
CA SER A 209 29.23 -2.69 1.01
C SER A 209 29.92 -2.19 -0.27
N SER A 210 29.21 -1.42 -1.10
CA SER A 210 29.80 -0.47 -2.05
C SER A 210 28.90 0.76 -2.24
N ASN A 211 29.48 1.96 -2.40
CA ASN A 211 28.76 3.23 -2.41
C ASN A 211 27.82 3.46 -3.61
N SER A 212 27.95 2.68 -4.70
CA SER A 212 26.96 2.67 -5.81
C SER A 212 25.64 1.97 -5.43
N ALA A 213 25.57 1.38 -4.24
CA ALA A 213 24.37 0.76 -3.69
C ALA A 213 23.21 1.76 -3.53
N GLU A 214 23.45 2.97 -3.02
CA GLU A 214 22.38 3.84 -2.50
C GLU A 214 21.30 4.18 -3.55
N GLN A 215 21.68 4.54 -4.77
CA GLN A 215 20.72 4.85 -5.85
C GLN A 215 19.86 3.63 -6.22
N HIS A 216 20.47 2.45 -6.34
CA HIS A 216 19.74 1.21 -6.61
C HIS A 216 18.83 0.80 -5.44
N HIS A 217 19.18 1.14 -4.20
CA HIS A 217 18.35 0.86 -3.02
C HIS A 217 17.10 1.75 -3.02
N ASP A 218 17.21 3.00 -3.44
CA ASP A 218 16.05 3.90 -3.51
C ASP A 218 15.09 3.52 -4.64
N GLU A 219 15.58 3.15 -5.82
CA GLU A 219 14.73 2.63 -6.90
C GLU A 219 14.05 1.30 -6.52
N LEU A 220 14.79 0.39 -5.88
CA LEU A 220 14.23 -0.86 -5.37
C LEU A 220 13.15 -0.57 -4.31
N PHE A 221 13.37 0.38 -3.42
CA PHE A 221 12.37 0.74 -2.42
C PHE A 221 11.14 1.43 -3.02
N LEU A 222 11.30 2.26 -4.06
CA LEU A 222 10.17 2.80 -4.82
C LEU A 222 9.38 1.66 -5.49
N THR A 223 10.06 0.63 -5.99
CA THR A 223 9.42 -0.58 -6.52
C THR A 223 8.64 -1.32 -5.43
N CYS A 224 9.21 -1.48 -4.23
CA CYS A 224 8.53 -2.02 -3.05
C CYS A 224 7.26 -1.22 -2.67
N GLN A 225 7.33 0.12 -2.73
CA GLN A 225 6.19 0.98 -2.44
C GLN A 225 5.11 0.90 -3.53
N ARG A 226 5.51 0.84 -4.81
CA ARG A 226 4.60 0.62 -5.96
C ARG A 226 3.91 -0.73 -5.83
N TRP A 227 4.64 -1.78 -5.47
CA TRP A 227 4.09 -3.11 -5.23
C TRP A 227 2.99 -3.10 -4.15
N PHE A 228 3.18 -2.34 -3.06
CA PHE A 228 2.13 -2.16 -2.06
C PHE A 228 0.90 -1.42 -2.58
N LEU A 229 1.08 -0.42 -3.45
CA LEU A 229 -0.03 0.27 -4.11
C LEU A 229 -0.77 -0.69 -5.04
N CYS A 230 -0.03 -1.48 -5.81
CA CYS A 230 -0.58 -2.49 -6.71
C CYS A 230 -1.37 -3.57 -5.96
N LEU A 231 -0.85 -4.07 -4.83
CA LEU A 231 -1.57 -5.02 -3.96
C LEU A 231 -2.91 -4.44 -3.46
N LYS A 232 -2.94 -3.14 -3.12
CA LYS A 232 -4.17 -2.46 -2.70
C LYS A 232 -5.15 -2.30 -3.87
N ILE A 233 -4.64 -2.04 -5.08
CA ILE A 233 -5.45 -1.97 -6.31
C ILE A 233 -6.06 -3.33 -6.59
N VAL A 234 -5.27 -4.40 -6.68
CA VAL A 234 -5.75 -5.78 -6.91
C VAL A 234 -6.80 -6.15 -5.88
N ARG A 235 -6.56 -5.90 -4.59
CA ARG A 235 -7.58 -6.10 -3.54
C ARG A 235 -8.87 -5.33 -3.82
N GLN A 236 -8.77 -4.07 -4.22
CA GLN A 236 -9.93 -3.22 -4.48
C GLN A 236 -10.74 -3.71 -5.69
N LEU A 237 -10.06 -4.10 -6.77
CA LEU A 237 -10.67 -4.66 -7.98
C LEU A 237 -11.35 -6.00 -7.68
N THR A 238 -10.68 -6.91 -6.96
CA THR A 238 -11.26 -8.21 -6.58
C THR A 238 -12.47 -8.06 -5.65
N ILE A 239 -12.40 -7.20 -4.62
CA ILE A 239 -13.46 -7.11 -3.61
C ILE A 239 -14.67 -6.29 -4.09
N SER A 240 -14.42 -5.19 -4.78
CA SER A 240 -15.47 -4.23 -5.16
C SER A 240 -15.86 -4.29 -6.63
N GLY A 241 -15.02 -4.85 -7.50
CA GLY A 241 -15.31 -5.04 -8.92
C GLY A 241 -16.27 -6.18 -9.19
N PHE A 242 -16.36 -7.13 -8.25
CA PHE A 242 -17.18 -8.32 -8.39
C PHE A 242 -18.23 -8.40 -7.29
N GLN A 243 -19.43 -8.86 -7.67
CA GLN A 243 -20.47 -9.18 -6.71
C GLN A 243 -20.00 -10.33 -5.81
N SER A 244 -20.38 -10.30 -4.54
CA SER A 244 -20.03 -11.37 -3.59
C SER A 244 -20.64 -12.68 -4.04
N ASP A 245 -19.81 -13.71 -4.13
CA ASP A 245 -20.22 -15.06 -4.48
C ASP A 245 -20.96 -15.80 -3.36
N ALA A 246 -21.00 -15.23 -2.15
CA ALA A 246 -21.69 -15.82 -1.00
C ALA A 246 -23.19 -16.04 -1.26
N LYS A 247 -23.78 -15.29 -2.20
CA LYS A 247 -25.19 -15.43 -2.60
C LYS A 247 -25.36 -15.92 -4.04
N SER A 248 -24.47 -15.53 -4.96
CA SER A 248 -24.62 -15.89 -6.38
C SER A 248 -24.10 -17.28 -6.70
N ILE A 249 -23.20 -17.85 -5.87
CA ILE A 249 -22.55 -19.16 -6.11
C ILE A 249 -21.84 -19.17 -7.49
N GLN A 250 -21.43 -17.99 -7.96
CA GLN A 250 -20.67 -17.83 -9.19
C GLN A 250 -19.20 -17.64 -8.84
N GLU A 251 -18.35 -18.45 -9.44
CA GLU A 251 -16.92 -18.37 -9.22
C GLU A 251 -16.34 -17.06 -9.75
N ILE A 252 -15.49 -16.44 -8.93
CA ILE A 252 -14.79 -15.20 -9.24
C ILE A 252 -13.35 -15.56 -9.62
N LYS A 253 -13.07 -15.63 -10.93
CA LYS A 253 -11.75 -15.96 -11.50
C LYS A 253 -10.57 -15.27 -10.78
N PRO A 254 -10.59 -13.95 -10.52
CA PRO A 254 -9.56 -13.26 -9.74
C PRO A 254 -9.21 -13.88 -8.38
N VAL A 255 -10.17 -14.51 -7.69
CA VAL A 255 -9.92 -15.15 -6.39
C VAL A 255 -9.00 -16.35 -6.54
N LYS A 256 -9.20 -17.15 -7.60
CA LYS A 256 -8.40 -18.35 -7.90
C LYS A 256 -6.97 -18.01 -8.30
N GLU A 257 -6.78 -16.90 -9.01
CA GLU A 257 -5.47 -16.45 -9.46
C GLU A 257 -4.67 -15.76 -8.35
N VAL A 258 -5.32 -14.91 -7.56
CA VAL A 258 -4.65 -14.07 -6.56
C VAL A 258 -4.29 -14.87 -5.32
N SER A 259 -5.24 -15.65 -4.78
CA SER A 259 -5.09 -16.18 -3.41
C SER A 259 -3.86 -17.08 -3.22
N PRO A 260 -3.59 -18.09 -4.08
CA PRO A 260 -2.41 -18.94 -3.92
C PRO A 260 -1.09 -18.17 -4.07
N LEU A 261 -1.04 -17.17 -4.97
CA LEU A 261 0.17 -16.41 -5.24
C LEU A 261 0.50 -15.40 -4.14
N LEU A 262 -0.50 -14.86 -3.43
CA LEU A 262 -0.23 -14.01 -2.25
C LEU A 262 0.51 -14.79 -1.16
N LEU A 263 0.16 -16.06 -0.92
CA LEU A 263 0.84 -16.89 0.07
C LEU A 263 2.23 -17.33 -0.39
N ASN A 264 2.38 -17.71 -1.65
CA ASN A 264 3.72 -17.97 -2.20
C ASN A 264 4.65 -16.76 -2.03
N ALA A 265 4.15 -15.54 -2.25
CA ALA A 265 4.91 -14.33 -1.98
C ALA A 265 5.28 -14.17 -0.49
N VAL A 266 4.38 -14.49 0.45
CA VAL A 266 4.71 -14.52 1.89
C VAL A 266 5.89 -15.47 2.13
N GLN A 267 5.81 -16.70 1.63
CA GLN A 267 6.86 -17.70 1.78
C GLN A 267 8.19 -17.24 1.19
N SER A 268 8.16 -16.60 0.01
CA SER A 268 9.35 -16.10 -0.66
C SER A 268 10.01 -14.92 0.06
N PHE A 269 9.24 -14.09 0.78
CA PHE A 269 9.79 -12.97 1.55
C PHE A 269 10.34 -13.35 2.92
N LEU A 270 9.83 -14.43 3.53
CA LEU A 270 10.22 -14.84 4.89
C LEU A 270 11.73 -15.03 5.10
N PRO A 271 12.49 -15.69 4.19
CA PRO A 271 13.94 -15.86 4.35
C PRO A 271 14.72 -14.55 4.51
N TYR A 272 14.21 -13.46 3.92
CA TYR A 272 14.88 -12.15 3.99
C TYR A 272 14.63 -11.41 5.31
N TYR A 273 13.70 -11.87 6.14
CA TYR A 273 13.43 -11.25 7.43
C TYR A 273 14.66 -11.33 8.36
N SER A 274 15.22 -12.53 8.53
CA SER A 274 16.43 -12.73 9.36
C SER A 274 17.65 -12.09 8.72
N SER A 275 17.75 -12.15 7.38
CA SER A 275 18.85 -11.57 6.61
C SER A 275 18.98 -10.05 6.81
N PHE A 276 17.87 -9.31 6.83
CA PHE A 276 17.89 -7.85 6.94
C PHE A 276 17.78 -7.29 8.37
N GLN A 277 17.42 -8.11 9.37
CA GLN A 277 17.12 -7.65 10.74
C GLN A 277 18.17 -6.70 11.35
N ASN A 278 19.45 -6.92 11.06
CA ASN A 278 20.55 -6.10 11.56
C ASN A 278 21.35 -5.40 10.44
N ARG A 279 20.91 -5.51 9.19
CA ARG A 279 21.63 -4.98 8.02
C ARG A 279 20.95 -3.78 7.40
N ASP A 280 19.63 -3.83 7.26
CA ASP A 280 18.86 -2.74 6.64
C ASP A 280 17.46 -2.64 7.26
N THR A 281 17.28 -1.64 8.13
CA THR A 281 16.01 -1.39 8.82
C THR A 281 14.87 -1.11 7.85
N LYS A 282 15.13 -0.42 6.73
CA LYS A 282 14.12 0.01 5.76
C LYS A 282 13.53 -1.18 5.01
N PHE A 283 14.37 -2.11 4.53
CA PHE A 283 13.90 -3.34 3.89
C PHE A 283 13.38 -4.39 4.87
N TRP A 284 13.95 -4.45 6.08
CA TRP A 284 13.42 -5.29 7.14
C TRP A 284 11.98 -4.91 7.53
N GLU A 285 11.71 -3.61 7.72
CA GLU A 285 10.35 -3.10 7.96
C GLU A 285 9.41 -3.39 6.78
N PHE A 286 9.92 -3.29 5.55
CA PHE A 286 9.17 -3.67 4.36
C PHE A 286 8.74 -5.14 4.41
N VAL A 287 9.66 -6.09 4.63
CA VAL A 287 9.37 -7.53 4.66
C VAL A 287 8.31 -7.84 5.72
N LYS A 288 8.46 -7.29 6.93
CA LYS A 288 7.48 -7.43 8.01
C LYS A 288 6.09 -6.95 7.59
N LYS A 289 6.02 -5.78 6.96
CA LYS A 289 4.76 -5.17 6.49
C LYS A 289 4.17 -5.93 5.30
N ALA A 290 5.00 -6.50 4.44
CA ALA A 290 4.62 -7.28 3.26
C ALA A 290 3.81 -8.50 3.68
N CYS A 291 4.39 -9.36 4.54
CA CYS A 291 3.73 -10.58 5.01
C CYS A 291 2.36 -10.29 5.65
N VAL A 292 2.30 -9.31 6.57
CA VAL A 292 1.03 -8.94 7.24
C VAL A 292 0.00 -8.40 6.24
N LYS A 293 0.39 -7.59 5.26
CA LYS A 293 -0.57 -7.04 4.29
C LYS A 293 -1.10 -8.08 3.33
N LEU A 294 -0.27 -9.03 2.88
CA LEU A 294 -0.70 -10.15 2.05
C LEU A 294 -1.75 -11.00 2.77
N MET A 295 -1.48 -11.38 4.03
CA MET A 295 -2.43 -12.13 4.85
C MET A 295 -3.76 -11.39 5.08
N LYS A 296 -3.72 -10.06 5.28
CA LYS A 296 -4.94 -9.25 5.41
C LYS A 296 -5.73 -9.14 4.12
N VAL A 297 -5.07 -9.16 2.97
CA VAL A 297 -5.76 -9.17 1.66
C VAL A 297 -6.46 -10.50 1.47
N LEU A 298 -5.81 -11.62 1.80
CA LEU A 298 -6.40 -12.96 1.75
C LEU A 298 -7.66 -13.07 2.62
N ALA A 299 -7.57 -12.66 3.90
CA ALA A 299 -8.73 -12.67 4.79
C ALA A 299 -9.90 -11.85 4.25
N ALA A 300 -9.60 -10.70 3.63
CA ALA A 300 -10.61 -9.84 3.03
C ALA A 300 -11.23 -10.45 1.76
N ILE A 301 -10.44 -11.15 0.94
CA ILE A 301 -10.95 -11.91 -0.22
C ILE A 301 -11.85 -13.04 0.25
N GLN A 302 -11.37 -13.84 1.20
CA GLN A 302 -12.13 -14.96 1.78
C GLN A 302 -13.46 -14.52 2.38
N SER A 303 -13.47 -13.41 3.13
CA SER A 303 -14.70 -12.88 3.73
C SER A 303 -15.71 -12.38 2.69
N ARG A 304 -15.22 -11.87 1.55
CA ARG A 304 -16.06 -11.30 0.49
C ARG A 304 -16.55 -12.36 -0.49
N HIS A 305 -15.70 -13.33 -0.80
CA HIS A 305 -15.87 -14.34 -1.84
C HIS A 305 -15.62 -15.75 -1.29
N PRO A 306 -16.40 -16.19 -0.27
CA PRO A 306 -16.18 -17.48 0.36
C PRO A 306 -16.33 -18.66 -0.60
N TYR A 307 -17.25 -18.59 -1.56
CA TYR A 307 -17.49 -19.74 -2.45
C TYR A 307 -16.26 -20.00 -3.35
N SER A 308 -15.72 -18.96 -3.98
CA SER A 308 -14.53 -19.07 -4.83
C SER A 308 -13.27 -19.38 -4.03
N PHE A 309 -13.19 -18.91 -2.78
CA PHE A 309 -12.05 -19.20 -1.91
C PHE A 309 -12.07 -20.64 -1.40
N GLY A 310 -13.26 -21.19 -1.15
CA GLY A 310 -13.46 -22.59 -0.75
C GLY A 310 -13.24 -23.60 -1.88
N ASP A 311 -12.99 -23.14 -3.10
CA ASP A 311 -12.72 -23.99 -4.26
C ASP A 311 -11.52 -24.92 -4.00
N LYS A 312 -11.61 -26.13 -4.55
CA LYS A 312 -10.60 -27.19 -4.41
C LYS A 312 -9.20 -26.80 -4.90
N CYS A 313 -9.09 -25.82 -5.80
CA CYS A 313 -7.81 -25.31 -6.30
C CYS A 313 -7.24 -24.17 -5.44
N VAL A 314 -8.02 -23.64 -4.49
CA VAL A 314 -7.63 -22.50 -3.65
C VAL A 314 -7.44 -22.93 -2.20
N LEU A 315 -8.50 -23.40 -1.54
CA LEU A 315 -8.48 -23.65 -0.10
C LEU A 315 -7.38 -24.63 0.34
N PRO A 316 -7.18 -25.80 -0.29
CA PRO A 316 -6.13 -26.73 0.12
C PRO A 316 -4.73 -26.12 -0.03
N VAL A 317 -4.46 -25.49 -1.18
CA VAL A 317 -3.16 -24.85 -1.46
C VAL A 317 -2.86 -23.76 -0.43
N VAL A 318 -3.88 -22.96 -0.10
CA VAL A 318 -3.78 -21.90 0.90
C VAL A 318 -3.48 -22.48 2.29
N LEU A 319 -4.18 -23.54 2.69
CA LEU A 319 -3.97 -24.17 4.00
C LEU A 319 -2.58 -24.79 4.10
N ASP A 320 -2.16 -25.59 3.11
CA ASP A 320 -0.83 -26.20 3.10
C ASP A 320 0.29 -25.15 3.20
N GLN A 321 0.14 -24.04 2.48
CA GLN A 321 1.11 -22.95 2.51
C GLN A 321 1.12 -22.18 3.84
N ILE A 322 -0.04 -21.95 4.45
CA ILE A 322 -0.14 -21.33 5.78
C ILE A 322 0.57 -22.19 6.82
N LEU A 323 0.38 -23.51 6.76
CA LEU A 323 1.00 -24.46 7.69
C LEU A 323 2.51 -24.50 7.50
N SER A 324 2.98 -24.57 6.25
CA SER A 324 4.41 -24.46 5.91
C SER A 324 5.02 -23.14 6.43
N THR A 325 4.32 -22.03 6.27
CA THR A 325 4.73 -20.73 6.83
C THR A 325 4.83 -20.77 8.34
N CYS A 326 3.84 -21.34 9.03
CA CYS A 326 3.88 -21.53 10.48
C CYS A 326 5.14 -22.32 10.88
N THR A 327 5.36 -23.49 10.27
CA THR A 327 6.52 -24.34 10.52
C THR A 327 7.85 -23.60 10.31
N SER A 328 7.98 -22.81 9.25
CA SER A 328 9.20 -22.02 8.98
C SER A 328 9.45 -20.90 9.99
N VAL A 329 8.40 -20.21 10.43
CA VAL A 329 8.48 -19.08 11.38
C VAL A 329 8.66 -19.58 12.81
N ILE A 330 8.13 -20.76 13.15
CA ILE A 330 8.14 -21.33 14.49
C ILE A 330 9.38 -22.22 14.72
N LEU A 331 9.75 -23.09 13.77
CA LEU A 331 10.89 -24.01 13.91
C LEU A 331 12.22 -23.43 13.41
N GLY A 332 12.21 -22.28 12.72
CA GLY A 332 13.42 -21.55 12.32
C GLY A 332 14.06 -20.76 13.47
N GLY A 333 13.38 -20.62 14.61
CA GLY A 333 13.90 -19.94 15.80
C GLY A 333 14.66 -20.84 16.77
N ASP A 334 14.48 -22.16 16.70
CA ASP A 334 14.96 -23.11 17.72
C ASP A 334 16.20 -23.93 17.30
N ARG A 335 16.57 -23.88 16.01
CA ARG A 335 17.66 -24.72 15.46
C ARG A 335 19.08 -24.18 15.65
N ASP A 336 19.24 -22.97 16.17
CA ASP A 336 20.57 -22.38 16.46
C ASP A 336 21.07 -22.67 17.89
N LEU A 337 20.41 -23.55 18.66
CA LEU A 337 20.77 -23.82 20.07
C LEU A 337 21.20 -25.26 20.38
N THR A 338 21.36 -26.15 19.39
CA THR A 338 21.62 -27.59 19.67
C THR A 338 22.86 -28.18 19.01
N GLU A 339 23.78 -27.38 18.49
CA GLU A 339 25.06 -27.89 18.00
C GLU A 339 26.21 -27.07 18.59
N ASP A 340 26.61 -27.43 19.82
CA ASP A 340 28.00 -27.33 20.31
C ASP A 340 28.08 -27.84 21.76
N GLU A 341 27.78 -29.12 21.98
CA GLU A 341 28.37 -29.84 23.12
C GLU A 341 28.90 -31.19 22.63
N SER A 342 30.15 -31.18 22.16
CA SER A 342 30.98 -32.38 22.21
C SER A 342 32.48 -32.04 22.20
N SER A 343 33.11 -32.47 23.29
CA SER A 343 34.54 -32.79 23.47
C SER A 343 35.52 -31.68 23.85
N GLY A 344 36.12 -31.84 25.04
CA GLY A 344 37.33 -31.11 25.45
C GLY A 344 37.57 -31.04 26.96
N ASP A 345 37.79 -32.19 27.62
CA ASP A 345 38.37 -32.22 28.97
C ASP A 345 39.80 -31.66 28.99
N MET A 346 40.13 -30.81 29.97
CA MET A 346 41.34 -30.86 30.83
C MET A 346 41.59 -29.55 31.62
N SER A 347 41.42 -29.65 32.95
CA SER A 347 42.20 -29.04 34.05
C SER A 347 42.58 -27.54 34.05
N SER A 348 42.09 -26.79 35.05
CA SER A 348 42.84 -26.42 36.28
C SER A 348 42.38 -25.10 36.96
N SER A 349 42.41 -25.10 38.30
CA SER A 349 42.48 -23.95 39.23
C SER A 349 41.29 -22.99 39.43
N ARG A 350 40.56 -23.30 40.50
CA ARG A 350 39.90 -22.46 41.54
C ARG A 350 40.33 -20.97 41.64
N SER A 351 39.37 -20.06 41.52
CA SER A 351 39.25 -18.84 42.35
C SER A 351 37.77 -18.42 42.48
N GLN A 352 37.34 -18.12 43.71
CA GLN A 352 36.03 -17.57 44.03
C GLN A 352 36.07 -16.04 43.85
N GLY A 353 35.04 -15.46 43.23
CA GLY A 353 34.84 -14.03 43.13
C GLY A 353 33.56 -13.68 42.37
N GLU A 354 32.57 -13.20 43.14
CA GLU A 354 31.49 -12.26 42.82
C GLU A 354 30.74 -12.28 41.47
N GLY A 355 29.41 -12.17 41.57
CA GLY A 355 28.45 -12.31 40.47
C GLY A 355 28.71 -11.44 39.25
N THR A 356 28.94 -12.10 38.13
CA THR A 356 28.91 -11.51 36.78
C THR A 356 27.47 -11.44 36.28
N PRO A 357 26.97 -10.29 35.79
CA PRO A 357 25.67 -10.25 35.13
C PRO A 357 25.73 -11.03 33.81
N PRO A 358 24.61 -11.64 33.34
CA PRO A 358 24.63 -12.42 32.11
C PRO A 358 25.08 -11.54 30.93
N SER A 359 26.01 -12.07 30.13
CA SER A 359 26.62 -11.38 28.99
C SER A 359 25.58 -10.67 28.12
N LYS A 360 25.94 -9.50 27.58
CA LYS A 360 25.07 -8.71 26.68
C LYS A 360 24.51 -9.51 25.50
N GLU A 361 25.20 -10.58 25.09
CA GLU A 361 24.74 -11.52 24.06
C GLU A 361 23.62 -12.45 24.52
N LEU A 362 23.64 -12.93 25.77
CA LEU A 362 22.54 -13.70 26.38
C LEU A 362 21.29 -12.85 26.61
N ARG A 363 21.47 -11.56 26.95
CA ARG A 363 20.33 -10.61 27.01
C ARG A 363 19.79 -10.29 25.62
N LYS A 364 20.65 -10.16 24.59
CA LYS A 364 20.21 -9.94 23.21
C LYS A 364 19.54 -11.17 22.60
N SER A 365 19.97 -12.39 22.95
CA SER A 365 19.31 -13.63 22.51
C SER A 365 17.97 -13.85 23.23
N GLN A 366 17.87 -13.57 24.53
CA GLN A 366 16.60 -13.58 25.27
C GLN A 366 15.61 -12.50 24.78
N ILE A 367 16.10 -11.35 24.32
CA ILE A 367 15.27 -10.31 23.67
C ILE A 367 14.85 -10.74 22.25
N LYS A 368 15.67 -11.53 21.54
CA LYS A 368 15.38 -12.08 20.19
C LYS A 368 14.22 -13.08 20.17
N VAL A 369 14.05 -13.86 21.24
CA VAL A 369 12.95 -14.85 21.40
C VAL A 369 11.66 -14.19 21.93
N SER A 370 11.76 -12.97 22.47
CA SER A 370 10.69 -12.31 23.23
C SER A 370 10.04 -11.10 22.54
N ASP A 371 10.27 -10.84 21.26
CA ASP A 371 9.67 -9.66 20.57
C ASP A 371 8.14 -9.86 20.38
N PRO A 372 7.29 -9.17 21.16
CA PRO A 372 5.85 -9.44 21.22
C PRO A 372 5.11 -9.07 19.92
N ILE A 373 5.70 -8.22 19.08
CA ILE A 373 5.02 -7.74 17.86
C ILE A 373 5.17 -8.74 16.71
N TYR A 374 6.22 -9.56 16.72
CA TYR A 374 6.54 -10.50 15.65
C TYR A 374 5.65 -11.73 15.65
N GLN A 375 5.39 -12.29 16.84
CA GLN A 375 4.38 -13.33 17.02
C GLN A 375 2.98 -12.70 16.89
N MET A 376 2.62 -11.65 17.64
CA MET A 376 1.22 -11.21 17.71
C MET A 376 0.58 -10.69 16.41
N SER A 377 1.30 -10.20 15.40
CA SER A 377 0.65 -9.59 14.21
C SER A 377 0.46 -10.56 13.04
N LEU A 378 1.51 -11.30 12.68
CA LEU A 378 1.43 -12.31 11.61
C LEU A 378 0.71 -13.56 12.11
N GLU A 379 1.03 -14.05 13.31
CA GLU A 379 0.32 -15.18 13.94
C GLU A 379 -1.16 -14.88 14.10
N LYS A 380 -1.53 -13.67 14.56
CA LYS A 380 -2.93 -13.23 14.62
C LYS A 380 -3.58 -13.21 13.25
N SER A 381 -2.89 -12.66 12.23
CA SER A 381 -3.45 -12.63 10.86
C SER A 381 -3.63 -14.04 10.30
N VAL A 382 -2.68 -14.96 10.56
CA VAL A 382 -2.75 -16.37 10.18
C VAL A 382 -3.90 -17.07 10.92
N ARG A 383 -4.01 -16.88 12.24
CA ARG A 383 -5.08 -17.41 13.08
C ARG A 383 -6.45 -16.91 12.62
N GLU A 384 -6.58 -15.62 12.33
CA GLU A 384 -7.80 -15.03 11.78
C GLU A 384 -8.18 -15.68 10.44
N ASN A 385 -7.23 -15.91 9.53
CA ASN A 385 -7.49 -16.61 8.27
C ASN A 385 -7.93 -18.06 8.52
N LEU A 386 -7.25 -18.81 9.39
CA LEU A 386 -7.61 -20.20 9.70
C LEU A 386 -8.98 -20.32 10.40
N GLN A 387 -9.29 -19.42 11.33
CA GLN A 387 -10.61 -19.34 11.97
C GLN A 387 -11.70 -18.99 10.94
N THR A 388 -11.41 -18.08 10.02
CA THR A 388 -12.32 -17.75 8.91
C THR A 388 -12.51 -18.96 8.00
N CYS A 389 -11.46 -19.73 7.70
CA CYS A 389 -11.56 -20.96 6.90
C CYS A 389 -12.42 -22.01 7.58
N SER A 390 -12.21 -22.26 8.87
CA SER A 390 -13.02 -23.19 9.64
C SER A 390 -14.49 -22.77 9.68
N THR A 391 -14.76 -21.48 9.90
CA THR A 391 -16.13 -20.94 10.00
C THR A 391 -16.87 -20.97 8.67
N LEU A 392 -16.21 -20.61 7.56
CA LEU A 392 -16.84 -20.47 6.25
C LEU A 392 -16.82 -21.74 5.40
N HIS A 393 -15.88 -22.66 5.64
CA HIS A 393 -15.65 -23.82 4.76
C HIS A 393 -15.70 -25.17 5.47
N GLY A 394 -16.10 -25.23 6.75
CA GLY A 394 -16.45 -26.45 7.52
C GLY A 394 -15.89 -27.77 6.97
N ASP A 395 -16.68 -28.48 6.17
CA ASP A 395 -16.31 -29.79 5.60
C ASP A 395 -15.12 -29.76 4.63
N ALA A 396 -15.02 -28.75 3.78
CA ALA A 396 -13.90 -28.57 2.86
C ALA A 396 -12.61 -28.22 3.63
N PHE A 397 -12.72 -27.41 4.70
CA PHE A 397 -11.61 -27.14 5.61
C PHE A 397 -11.18 -28.42 6.34
N ASN A 398 -12.11 -29.18 6.91
CA ASN A 398 -11.81 -30.44 7.60
C ASN A 398 -11.17 -31.47 6.66
N SER A 399 -11.69 -31.59 5.43
CA SER A 399 -11.12 -32.47 4.41
C SER A 399 -9.71 -32.05 4.02
N ALA A 400 -9.44 -30.76 3.84
CA ALA A 400 -8.09 -30.27 3.58
C ALA A 400 -7.16 -30.52 4.77
N ILE A 401 -7.58 -30.16 6.00
CA ILE A 401 -6.83 -30.41 7.24
C ILE A 401 -6.50 -31.89 7.44
N SER A 402 -7.39 -32.81 7.09
CA SER A 402 -7.17 -34.25 7.23
C SER A 402 -6.07 -34.81 6.32
N ARG A 403 -5.64 -34.06 5.29
CA ARG A 403 -4.55 -34.45 4.39
C ARG A 403 -3.18 -34.04 4.90
N ILE A 404 -3.12 -33.17 5.92
CA ILE A 404 -1.88 -32.70 6.54
C ILE A 404 -1.34 -33.75 7.50
N HIS A 405 -0.01 -33.88 7.55
CA HIS A 405 0.63 -34.83 8.44
C HIS A 405 0.32 -34.49 9.92
N PRO A 406 -0.07 -35.47 10.77
CA PRO A 406 -0.52 -35.21 12.14
C PRO A 406 0.46 -34.40 13.00
N SER A 407 1.77 -34.54 12.77
CA SER A 407 2.80 -33.79 13.49
C SER A 407 2.81 -32.30 13.15
N GLU A 408 2.59 -31.93 11.88
CA GLU A 408 2.53 -30.54 11.43
C GLU A 408 1.25 -29.86 11.94
N LEU A 409 0.14 -30.59 11.92
CA LEU A 409 -1.14 -30.12 12.47
C LEU A 409 -1.05 -29.89 13.98
N ALA A 410 -0.41 -30.79 14.73
CA ALA A 410 -0.21 -30.64 16.17
C ALA A 410 0.66 -29.41 16.51
N GLN A 411 1.75 -29.20 15.77
CA GLN A 411 2.64 -28.04 15.94
C GLN A 411 1.91 -26.73 15.66
N VAL A 412 1.07 -26.69 14.62
CA VAL A 412 0.28 -25.50 14.29
C VAL A 412 -0.80 -25.22 15.33
N LYS A 413 -1.50 -26.27 15.82
CA LYS A 413 -2.48 -26.12 16.90
C LYS A 413 -1.84 -25.57 18.17
N GLN A 414 -0.68 -26.09 18.55
CA GLN A 414 0.09 -25.65 19.70
C GLN A 414 0.53 -24.19 19.54
N ALA A 415 1.06 -23.81 18.38
CA ALA A 415 1.56 -22.46 18.14
C ALA A 415 0.47 -21.41 18.04
N LEU A 416 -0.68 -21.74 17.44
CA LEU A 416 -1.80 -20.81 17.28
C LEU A 416 -2.78 -20.82 18.45
N LYS A 417 -2.52 -21.61 19.51
CA LYS A 417 -3.43 -21.85 20.64
C LYS A 417 -4.85 -22.18 20.19
N LEU A 418 -4.95 -23.00 19.14
CA LEU A 418 -6.23 -23.50 18.64
C LEU A 418 -6.64 -24.73 19.49
N PRO A 419 -7.93 -24.91 19.78
CA PRO A 419 -8.41 -26.06 20.57
C PRO A 419 -8.16 -27.43 19.92
#